data_AF-A0A922ZU45-F1
#
_entry.id   AF-A0A922ZU45-F1
#
_cell.length_a   1.000
_cell.length_b   1.000
_cell.length_c   1.000
_cell.angle_alpha   90.00
_cell.angle_beta   90.00
_cell.angle_gamma   90.00
#
_symmetry.space_group_name_H-M   'P 1'
#
loop_
_entity.id
_entity.type
_entity.pdbx_description
1 polymer ?
#
loop_
_entity_poly.entity_id
_entity_poly.type
_entity_poly.pdbx_seq_one_letter_code
_entity_poly.pdbx_strand_id
1 'polypeptide(L)'
;MGTGRQRIEESGMLRNMPWFYATVHRVRTEFKKLMLHTTGIHTTTHLAGWSRLASDIKTHEYVYIGPSCTIGPGVEIGAYTMLAPRVAIVGGDHRYDRPGVPTEFSGRAALRRTSIGADVWLGFGCIIIAGVTIGRGAIVAAGAVVTHDVPPYAVVGGVPAKFIRWRFASTDDRAIHDAMLLERPRAGHYAGAFAAAVDSRQGEEGSDERTISG
;
A
#
# COMPACT_ATOMS: atom_id res chain seq x y z
N MET A 1 49.20 16.98 6.08
CA MET A 1 48.05 17.09 5.15
C MET A 1 47.54 15.68 4.87
N GLY A 2 46.39 15.30 5.41
CA GLY A 2 45.84 13.95 5.21
C GLY A 2 44.60 13.68 6.06
N THR A 3 43.47 14.32 5.76
CA THR A 3 42.20 14.12 6.49
C THR A 3 40.95 14.24 5.60
N GLY A 4 41.08 14.02 4.28
CA GLY A 4 39.95 14.17 3.34
C GLY A 4 39.27 12.87 2.90
N ARG A 5 39.93 11.71 3.02
CA ARG A 5 39.49 10.47 2.35
C ARG A 5 38.62 9.54 3.21
N GLN A 6 38.70 9.64 4.55
CA GLN A 6 37.95 8.77 5.47
C GLN A 6 36.49 9.20 5.71
N ARG A 7 36.15 10.48 5.52
CA ARG A 7 34.80 10.99 5.86
C ARG A 7 33.71 10.60 4.84
N ILE A 8 34.09 10.23 3.61
CA ILE A 8 33.13 9.85 2.56
C ILE A 8 32.75 8.36 2.64
N GLU A 9 33.65 7.50 3.11
CA GLU A 9 33.40 6.05 3.25
C GLU A 9 32.45 5.72 4.42
N GLU A 10 32.54 6.42 5.56
CA GLU A 10 31.64 6.20 6.69
C GLU A 10 30.16 6.53 6.36
N SER A 11 29.94 7.51 5.48
CA SER A 11 28.59 7.92 5.05
C SER A 11 27.88 6.89 4.15
N GLY A 12 28.65 6.02 3.49
CA GLY A 12 28.16 4.87 2.74
C GLY A 12 27.97 3.62 3.59
N MET A 13 28.72 3.49 4.70
CA MET A 13 28.70 2.31 5.57
C MET A 13 27.37 2.15 6.33
N LEU A 14 26.78 3.26 6.79
CA LEU A 14 25.46 3.24 7.46
C LEU A 14 24.30 2.97 6.48
N ARG A 15 24.48 3.26 5.19
CA ARG A 15 23.50 3.00 4.13
C ARG A 15 23.47 1.54 3.64
N ASN A 16 24.30 0.64 4.17
CA ASN A 16 24.28 -0.77 3.74
C ASN A 16 23.87 -1.72 4.88
N MET A 17 23.23 -1.19 5.93
CA MET A 17 22.77 -1.95 7.08
C MET A 17 21.24 -2.04 7.12
N PRO A 18 20.63 -3.22 6.86
CA PRO A 18 19.18 -3.39 6.86
C PRO A 18 18.50 -2.94 8.18
N TRP A 19 19.18 -3.14 9.32
CA TRP A 19 18.68 -2.72 10.64
C TRP A 19 18.62 -1.20 10.80
N PHE A 20 19.59 -0.45 10.26
CA PHE A 20 19.63 1.02 10.33
C PHE A 20 18.45 1.60 9.56
N TYR A 21 18.22 1.07 8.37
CA TYR A 21 17.11 1.43 7.52
C TYR A 21 15.74 1.10 8.11
N ALA A 22 15.57 -0.09 8.68
CA ALA A 22 14.36 -0.46 9.40
C ALA A 22 14.10 0.48 10.60
N THR A 23 15.17 0.86 11.31
CA THR A 23 15.10 1.80 12.45
C THR A 23 14.69 3.21 12.00
N VAL A 24 15.36 3.77 10.99
CA VAL A 24 15.02 5.09 10.42
C VAL A 24 13.60 5.10 9.87
N HIS A 25 13.18 4.04 9.18
CA HIS A 25 11.81 3.88 8.70
C HIS A 25 10.80 3.89 9.84
N ARG A 26 11.06 3.14 10.92
CA ARG A 26 10.20 3.10 12.11
C ARG A 26 10.07 4.47 12.75
N VAL A 27 11.19 5.16 12.99
CA VAL A 27 11.19 6.52 13.56
C VAL A 27 10.41 7.49 12.68
N ARG A 28 10.61 7.46 11.35
CA ARG A 28 9.84 8.31 10.41
C ARG A 28 8.35 8.00 10.44
N THR A 29 7.99 6.72 10.55
CA THR A 29 6.59 6.29 10.59
C THR A 29 5.93 6.72 11.89
N GLU A 30 6.57 6.50 13.04
CA GLU A 30 6.07 6.98 14.34
C GLU A 30 5.96 8.51 14.40
N PHE A 31 6.95 9.23 13.85
CA PHE A 31 6.86 10.68 13.72
C PHE A 31 5.65 11.12 12.87
N LYS A 32 5.41 10.46 11.74
CA LYS A 32 4.24 10.76 10.89
C LYS A 32 2.93 10.42 11.58
N LYS A 33 2.85 9.32 12.34
CA LYS A 33 1.68 8.97 13.13
C LYS A 33 1.33 10.07 14.12
N LEU A 34 2.36 10.59 14.81
CA LEU A 34 2.21 11.72 15.73
C LEU A 34 1.70 12.97 14.98
N MET A 35 2.33 13.34 13.87
CA MET A 35 1.94 14.53 13.09
C MET A 35 0.54 14.43 12.48
N LEU A 36 0.12 13.22 12.09
CA LEU A 36 -1.19 12.95 11.49
C LEU A 36 -2.27 12.60 12.54
N HIS A 37 -1.91 12.50 13.81
CA HIS A 37 -2.79 12.08 14.91
C HIS A 37 -3.49 10.73 14.63
N THR A 38 -2.79 9.79 14.00
CA THR A 38 -3.32 8.46 13.64
C THR A 38 -2.81 7.40 14.61
N THR A 39 -3.70 6.61 15.19
CA THR A 39 -3.33 5.48 16.08
C THR A 39 -3.52 4.11 15.45
N GLY A 40 -4.31 4.01 14.37
CA GLY A 40 -4.62 2.73 13.70
C GLY A 40 -3.60 2.27 12.65
N ILE A 41 -2.50 3.00 12.45
CA ILE A 41 -1.47 2.62 11.47
C ILE A 41 -0.53 1.57 12.07
N HIS A 42 -0.46 0.39 11.45
CA HIS A 42 0.46 -0.66 11.87
C HIS A 42 1.93 -0.22 11.79
N THR A 43 2.78 -0.75 12.67
CA THR A 43 4.22 -0.38 12.75
C THR A 43 5.02 -0.75 11.50
N THR A 44 4.56 -1.76 10.76
CA THR A 44 5.14 -2.18 9.47
C THR A 44 4.48 -1.49 8.27
N THR A 45 3.58 -0.52 8.44
CA THR A 45 3.08 0.25 7.30
C THR A 45 4.14 1.22 6.82
N HIS A 46 4.39 1.25 5.51
CA HIS A 46 5.29 2.20 4.87
C HIS A 46 4.52 3.37 4.27
N LEU A 47 4.70 4.54 4.89
CA LEU A 47 4.21 5.82 4.37
C LEU A 47 5.30 6.49 3.52
N ALA A 48 5.25 6.29 2.20
CA ALA A 48 6.17 6.92 1.27
C ALA A 48 5.74 8.38 1.02
N GLY A 49 6.52 9.34 1.53
CA GLY A 49 6.21 10.77 1.42
C GLY A 49 5.01 11.23 2.27
N TRP A 50 4.42 12.37 1.92
CA TRP A 50 3.30 12.97 2.64
C TRP A 50 1.98 12.66 1.95
N SER A 51 0.96 12.32 2.74
CA SER A 51 -0.40 12.02 2.30
C SER A 51 -1.38 12.58 3.32
N ARG A 52 -2.60 12.91 2.90
CA ARG A 52 -3.68 13.34 3.79
C ARG A 52 -4.45 12.11 4.25
N LEU A 53 -4.29 11.73 5.51
CA LEU A 53 -4.91 10.55 6.10
C LEU A 53 -5.84 10.99 7.23
N ALA A 54 -7.05 10.46 7.26
CA ALA A 54 -7.93 10.61 8.42
C ALA A 54 -7.32 9.91 9.65
N SER A 55 -7.56 10.48 10.83
CA SER A 55 -6.99 10.00 12.11
C SER A 55 -7.43 8.58 12.49
N ASP A 56 -8.61 8.15 12.02
CA ASP A 56 -9.21 6.85 12.31
C ASP A 56 -8.86 5.77 11.28
N ILE A 57 -7.95 6.04 10.34
CA ILE A 57 -7.46 5.04 9.38
C ILE A 57 -6.87 3.83 10.13
N LYS A 58 -7.21 2.63 9.65
CA LYS A 58 -6.63 1.38 10.12
C LYS A 58 -5.82 0.73 9.01
N THR A 59 -4.58 0.38 9.29
CA THR A 59 -3.75 -0.42 8.38
C THR A 59 -3.26 -1.67 9.08
N HIS A 60 -3.10 -2.73 8.31
CA HIS A 60 -2.54 -3.99 8.75
C HIS A 60 -1.06 -4.08 8.31
N GLU A 61 -0.46 -5.25 8.46
CA GLU A 61 0.96 -5.47 8.24
C GLU A 61 1.39 -5.21 6.79
N TYR A 62 2.56 -4.58 6.62
CA TYR A 62 3.22 -4.43 5.32
C TYR A 62 2.39 -3.67 4.26
N VAL A 63 1.47 -2.82 4.70
CA VAL A 63 0.77 -1.88 3.82
C VAL A 63 1.75 -0.83 3.32
N TYR A 64 1.69 -0.52 2.02
CA TYR A 64 2.42 0.59 1.41
C TYR A 64 1.45 1.69 0.98
N ILE A 65 1.73 2.93 1.37
CA ILE A 65 0.98 4.11 0.92
C ILE A 65 1.94 5.06 0.22
N GLY A 66 1.74 5.21 -1.09
CA GLY A 66 2.48 6.15 -1.92
C GLY A 66 2.23 7.62 -1.54
N PRO A 67 3.06 8.54 -2.06
CA PRO A 67 2.92 9.96 -1.78
C PRO A 67 1.64 10.55 -2.36
N SER A 68 1.19 11.65 -1.75
CA SER A 68 0.05 12.44 -2.21
C SER A 68 -1.28 11.69 -2.25
N CYS A 69 -1.43 10.62 -1.46
CA CYS A 69 -2.72 9.97 -1.30
C CYS A 69 -3.66 10.84 -0.45
N THR A 70 -4.95 10.70 -0.68
CA THR A 70 -6.01 11.29 0.14
C THR A 70 -6.93 10.18 0.63
N ILE A 71 -6.90 9.88 1.93
CA ILE A 71 -7.66 8.79 2.53
C ILE A 71 -8.58 9.38 3.59
N GLY A 72 -9.88 9.35 3.31
CA GLY A 72 -10.93 9.82 4.20
C GLY A 72 -11.18 8.92 5.42
N PRO A 73 -12.14 9.29 6.28
CA PRO A 73 -12.42 8.55 7.50
C PRO A 73 -13.05 7.18 7.24
N GLY A 74 -13.00 6.31 8.24
CA GLY A 74 -13.63 4.98 8.18
C GLY A 74 -13.02 4.05 7.14
N VAL A 75 -11.72 4.15 6.90
CA VAL A 75 -10.99 3.29 5.95
C VAL A 75 -10.14 2.27 6.70
N GLU A 76 -10.26 1.01 6.31
CA GLU A 76 -9.44 -0.10 6.80
C GLU A 76 -8.75 -0.82 5.64
N ILE A 77 -7.44 -1.03 5.78
CA ILE A 77 -6.57 -1.58 4.73
C ILE A 77 -5.89 -2.84 5.24
N GLY A 78 -6.19 -3.98 4.60
CA GLY A 78 -5.63 -5.29 4.92
C GLY A 78 -4.14 -5.43 4.57
N ALA A 79 -3.52 -6.49 5.10
CA ALA A 79 -2.08 -6.69 5.02
C ALA A 79 -1.59 -6.78 3.57
N TYR A 80 -0.33 -6.42 3.32
CA TYR A 80 0.33 -6.47 2.00
C TYR A 80 -0.22 -5.55 0.92
N THR A 81 -1.29 -4.81 1.20
CA THR A 81 -1.92 -3.93 0.23
C THR A 81 -1.04 -2.74 -0.11
N MET A 82 -0.99 -2.43 -1.39
CA MET A 82 -0.17 -1.34 -1.92
C MET A 82 -1.03 -0.28 -2.60
N LEU A 83 -0.85 0.96 -2.19
CA LEU A 83 -1.42 2.15 -2.81
C LEU A 83 -0.32 2.88 -3.58
N ALA A 84 -0.49 3.01 -4.88
CA ALA A 84 0.33 3.87 -5.71
C ALA A 84 0.19 5.35 -5.31
N PRO A 85 1.06 6.25 -5.81
CA PRO A 85 0.88 7.67 -5.58
C PRO A 85 -0.49 8.19 -6.03
N ARG A 86 -0.99 9.22 -5.34
CA ARG A 86 -2.22 9.95 -5.68
C ARG A 86 -3.52 9.14 -5.65
N VAL A 87 -3.52 7.96 -5.03
CA VAL A 87 -4.77 7.24 -4.75
C VAL A 87 -5.66 8.08 -3.84
N ALA A 88 -6.95 8.15 -4.17
CA ALA A 88 -7.96 8.85 -3.39
C ALA A 88 -9.02 7.86 -2.90
N ILE A 89 -9.23 7.76 -1.59
CA ILE A 89 -10.34 7.03 -0.98
C ILE A 89 -11.21 8.07 -0.30
N VAL A 90 -12.34 8.43 -0.93
CA VAL A 90 -13.07 9.67 -0.63
C VAL A 90 -14.58 9.45 -0.63
N GLY A 91 -15.30 10.27 0.13
CA GLY A 91 -16.76 10.27 0.17
C GLY A 91 -17.28 11.20 1.27
N GLY A 92 -18.48 10.90 1.79
CA GLY A 92 -19.17 11.78 2.75
C GLY A 92 -19.81 12.99 2.06
N ASP A 93 -20.29 12.78 0.84
CA ASP A 93 -20.88 13.83 0.00
C ASP A 93 -22.13 14.46 0.64
N HIS A 94 -22.39 15.68 0.19
CA HIS A 94 -23.66 16.34 0.48
C HIS A 94 -24.80 15.60 -0.18
N ARG A 95 -25.98 15.69 0.44
CA ARG A 95 -27.22 15.18 -0.15
C ARG A 95 -27.54 15.97 -1.41
N TYR A 96 -27.88 15.28 -2.48
CA TYR A 96 -28.31 15.89 -3.75
C TYR A 96 -29.72 15.42 -4.14
N ASP A 97 -30.38 14.68 -3.25
CA ASP A 97 -31.69 14.06 -3.41
C ASP A 97 -32.83 14.92 -2.84
N ARG A 98 -32.58 16.22 -2.56
CA ARG A 98 -33.57 17.17 -2.03
C ARG A 98 -33.81 18.32 -3.03
N PRO A 99 -34.68 18.13 -4.04
CA PRO A 99 -35.01 19.19 -4.98
C PRO A 99 -35.50 20.46 -4.26
N GLY A 100 -35.04 21.62 -4.72
CA GLY A 100 -35.39 22.93 -4.13
C GLY A 100 -34.56 23.35 -2.92
N VAL A 101 -33.65 22.51 -2.42
CA VAL A 101 -32.72 22.85 -1.33
C VAL A 101 -31.30 22.99 -1.91
N PRO A 102 -30.62 24.13 -1.76
CA PRO A 102 -29.21 24.24 -2.11
C PRO A 102 -28.36 23.16 -1.42
N THR A 103 -27.41 22.56 -2.13
CA THR A 103 -26.59 21.42 -1.66
C THR A 103 -25.84 21.69 -0.34
N GLU A 104 -25.45 22.95 -0.08
CA GLU A 104 -24.82 23.32 1.19
C GLU A 104 -25.77 23.09 2.38
N PHE A 105 -27.07 23.31 2.19
CA PHE A 105 -28.11 23.17 3.22
C PHE A 105 -28.80 21.80 3.22
N SER A 106 -28.47 20.92 2.28
CA SER A 106 -29.10 19.60 2.17
C SER A 106 -28.59 18.60 3.21
N GLY A 107 -27.48 18.93 3.89
CA GLY A 107 -26.81 18.05 4.85
C GLY A 107 -25.99 16.96 4.16
N ARG A 108 -25.50 15.97 4.93
CA ARG A 108 -24.67 14.87 4.44
C ARG A 108 -25.31 13.51 4.73
N ALA A 109 -25.01 12.53 3.89
CA ALA A 109 -25.33 11.14 4.19
C ALA A 109 -24.38 10.59 5.26
N ALA A 110 -24.82 9.54 5.97
CA ALA A 110 -23.93 8.83 6.89
C ALA A 110 -22.76 8.22 6.12
N LEU A 111 -21.53 8.42 6.60
CA LEU A 111 -20.35 7.86 5.97
C LEU A 111 -20.31 6.35 6.21
N ARG A 112 -20.25 5.59 5.12
CA ARG A 112 -20.09 4.14 5.15
C ARG A 112 -18.60 3.79 5.21
N ARG A 113 -18.27 2.75 5.99
CA ARG A 113 -16.90 2.21 6.09
C ARG A 113 -16.45 1.67 4.74
N THR A 114 -15.20 1.95 4.38
CA THR A 114 -14.54 1.38 3.20
C THR A 114 -13.56 0.31 3.67
N SER A 115 -13.65 -0.88 3.10
CA SER A 115 -12.78 -2.00 3.44
C SER A 115 -11.95 -2.40 2.24
N ILE A 116 -10.63 -2.38 2.39
CA ILE A 116 -9.69 -2.85 1.39
C ILE A 116 -9.09 -4.15 1.93
N GLY A 117 -9.24 -5.24 1.19
CA GLY A 117 -8.73 -6.56 1.56
C GLY A 117 -7.20 -6.63 1.59
N ALA A 118 -6.67 -7.79 1.95
CA ALA A 118 -5.24 -8.07 1.87
C ALA A 118 -4.75 -8.21 0.42
N ASP A 119 -3.50 -7.85 0.16
CA ASP A 119 -2.82 -7.93 -1.15
C ASP A 119 -3.60 -7.27 -2.31
N VAL A 120 -4.19 -6.11 -2.04
CA VAL A 120 -4.82 -5.29 -3.08
C VAL A 120 -3.78 -4.37 -3.72
N TRP A 121 -3.84 -4.22 -5.03
CA TRP A 121 -3.09 -3.19 -5.75
C TRP A 121 -4.02 -2.05 -6.19
N LEU A 122 -3.79 -0.85 -5.65
CA LEU A 122 -4.48 0.38 -6.06
C LEU A 122 -3.55 1.21 -6.94
N GLY A 123 -3.81 1.19 -8.25
CA GLY A 123 -3.01 1.87 -9.26
C GLY A 123 -3.01 3.40 -9.13
N PHE A 124 -2.02 4.04 -9.75
CA PHE A 124 -1.79 5.48 -9.63
C PHE A 124 -3.06 6.29 -9.90
N GLY A 125 -3.38 7.21 -8.99
CA GLY A 125 -4.49 8.14 -9.18
C GLY A 125 -5.88 7.50 -9.24
N CYS A 126 -6.07 6.22 -8.90
CA CYS A 126 -7.41 5.65 -8.82
C CYS A 126 -8.21 6.30 -7.67
N ILE A 127 -9.53 6.38 -7.86
CA ILE A 127 -10.47 6.96 -6.91
C ILE A 127 -11.41 5.85 -6.44
N ILE A 128 -11.49 5.64 -5.12
CA ILE A 128 -12.42 4.72 -4.47
C ILE A 128 -13.47 5.53 -3.72
N ILE A 129 -14.74 5.33 -4.06
CA ILE A 129 -15.85 5.98 -3.36
C ILE A 129 -16.09 5.28 -2.01
N ALA A 130 -16.28 6.08 -0.96
CA ALA A 130 -16.44 5.58 0.39
C ALA A 130 -17.68 4.67 0.51
N GLY A 131 -17.54 3.59 1.29
CA GLY A 131 -18.59 2.58 1.46
C GLY A 131 -18.45 1.37 0.56
N VAL A 132 -17.38 1.31 -0.25
CA VAL A 132 -17.03 0.18 -1.11
C VAL A 132 -16.17 -0.83 -0.35
N THR A 133 -16.38 -2.12 -0.65
CA THR A 133 -15.49 -3.23 -0.27
C THR A 133 -14.66 -3.66 -1.47
N ILE A 134 -13.33 -3.63 -1.34
CA ILE A 134 -12.41 -4.19 -2.34
C ILE A 134 -11.89 -5.52 -1.81
N GLY A 135 -12.26 -6.61 -2.47
CA GLY A 135 -11.88 -7.96 -2.09
C GLY A 135 -10.38 -8.18 -2.11
N ARG A 136 -9.91 -9.13 -1.30
CA ARG A 136 -8.49 -9.52 -1.23
C ARG A 136 -7.92 -9.88 -2.61
N GLY A 137 -6.65 -9.57 -2.84
CA GLY A 137 -5.96 -9.88 -4.09
C GLY A 137 -6.44 -9.10 -5.32
N ALA A 138 -7.44 -8.21 -5.17
CA ALA A 138 -8.00 -7.44 -6.28
C ALA A 138 -7.01 -6.38 -6.79
N ILE A 139 -7.17 -6.00 -8.05
CA ILE A 139 -6.35 -5.00 -8.71
C ILE A 139 -7.25 -3.91 -9.28
N VAL A 140 -6.96 -2.67 -8.92
CA VAL A 140 -7.62 -1.49 -9.48
C VAL A 140 -6.60 -0.77 -10.38
N ALA A 141 -6.92 -0.67 -11.67
CA ALA A 141 -6.05 -0.01 -12.64
C ALA A 141 -5.88 1.49 -12.35
N ALA A 142 -4.80 2.07 -12.85
CA ALA A 142 -4.51 3.49 -12.71
C ALA A 142 -5.67 4.35 -13.26
N GLY A 143 -5.99 5.44 -12.56
CA GLY A 143 -7.06 6.38 -12.93
C GLY A 143 -8.49 5.84 -12.87
N ALA A 144 -8.70 4.60 -12.42
CA ALA A 144 -10.05 4.03 -12.32
C ALA A 144 -10.89 4.70 -11.23
N VAL A 145 -12.20 4.79 -11.42
CA VAL A 145 -13.16 5.29 -10.41
C VAL A 145 -14.06 4.15 -9.96
N VAL A 146 -13.79 3.61 -8.77
CA VAL A 146 -14.51 2.47 -8.18
C VAL A 146 -15.70 2.99 -7.38
N THR A 147 -16.89 2.69 -7.87
CA THR A 147 -18.18 3.11 -7.29
C THR A 147 -18.98 1.97 -6.66
N HIS A 148 -18.53 0.73 -6.83
CA HIS A 148 -19.19 -0.49 -6.35
C HIS A 148 -18.15 -1.48 -5.81
N ASP A 149 -18.61 -2.45 -5.02
CA ASP A 149 -17.78 -3.51 -4.47
C ASP A 149 -17.02 -4.28 -5.57
N VAL A 150 -15.76 -4.59 -5.30
CA VAL A 150 -14.87 -5.31 -6.21
C VAL A 150 -14.67 -6.72 -5.66
N PRO A 151 -15.01 -7.78 -6.41
CA PRO A 151 -14.81 -9.15 -5.97
C PRO A 151 -13.33 -9.46 -5.68
N PRO A 152 -13.03 -10.41 -4.77
CA PRO A 152 -11.67 -10.90 -4.57
C PRO A 152 -11.01 -11.31 -5.89
N TYR A 153 -9.74 -10.96 -6.05
CA TYR A 153 -8.90 -11.24 -7.23
C TYR A 153 -9.41 -10.68 -8.56
N ALA A 154 -10.45 -9.85 -8.57
CA ALA A 154 -10.89 -9.17 -9.78
C ALA A 154 -9.88 -8.08 -10.15
N VAL A 155 -9.61 -7.95 -11.43
CA VAL A 155 -8.91 -6.81 -12.03
C VAL A 155 -9.97 -5.89 -12.61
N VAL A 156 -10.05 -4.66 -12.14
CA VAL A 156 -11.02 -3.65 -12.58
C VAL A 156 -10.32 -2.39 -13.09
N GLY A 157 -10.97 -1.66 -13.98
CA GLY A 157 -10.47 -0.37 -14.48
C GLY A 157 -11.52 0.44 -15.23
N GLY A 158 -11.22 1.72 -15.48
CA GLY A 158 -12.10 2.66 -16.18
C GLY A 158 -12.91 3.58 -15.26
N VAL A 159 -13.75 4.43 -15.87
CA VAL A 159 -14.62 5.40 -15.19
C VAL A 159 -16.04 5.30 -15.75
N PRO A 160 -17.00 4.68 -15.02
CA PRO A 160 -16.81 3.94 -13.77
C PRO A 160 -15.97 2.67 -14.01
N ALA A 161 -15.34 2.16 -12.95
CA ALA A 161 -14.53 0.95 -13.00
C ALA A 161 -15.39 -0.26 -13.35
N LYS A 162 -14.94 -1.05 -14.31
CA LYS A 162 -15.57 -2.29 -14.76
C LYS A 162 -14.60 -3.45 -14.63
N PHE A 163 -15.15 -4.64 -14.50
CA PHE A 163 -14.37 -5.88 -14.57
C PHE A 163 -13.60 -5.97 -15.90
N ILE A 164 -12.32 -6.32 -15.81
CA ILE A 164 -11.44 -6.57 -16.96
C ILE A 164 -11.16 -8.07 -17.07
N ARG A 165 -10.68 -8.68 -15.98
CA ARG A 165 -10.34 -10.10 -15.91
C ARG A 165 -10.16 -10.55 -14.46
N TRP A 166 -10.03 -11.85 -14.26
CA TRP A 166 -9.50 -12.40 -13.00
C TRP A 166 -7.98 -12.28 -12.96
N ARG A 167 -7.42 -12.10 -11.76
CA ARG A 167 -5.96 -12.03 -11.53
C ARG A 167 -5.29 -13.36 -11.88
N PHE A 168 -5.89 -14.46 -11.43
CA PHE A 168 -5.40 -15.82 -11.63
C PHE A 168 -6.19 -16.53 -12.74
N ALA A 169 -5.48 -17.29 -13.57
CA ALA A 169 -6.08 -18.10 -14.63
C ALA A 169 -6.50 -19.49 -14.13
N SER A 170 -5.75 -20.05 -13.16
CA SER A 170 -6.03 -21.36 -12.56
C SER A 170 -6.47 -21.23 -11.09
N THR A 171 -7.22 -22.23 -10.62
CA THR A 171 -7.56 -22.38 -9.20
C THR A 171 -6.34 -22.70 -8.36
N ASP A 172 -5.34 -23.37 -8.92
CA ASP A 172 -4.13 -23.79 -8.22
C ASP A 172 -3.23 -22.60 -7.90
N ASP A 173 -3.03 -21.69 -8.87
CA ASP A 173 -2.28 -20.44 -8.64
C ASP A 173 -2.94 -19.60 -7.55
N ARG A 174 -4.27 -19.52 -7.58
CA ARG A 174 -5.05 -18.84 -6.54
C ARG A 174 -4.87 -19.53 -5.19
N ALA A 175 -4.90 -20.86 -5.13
CA ALA A 175 -4.74 -21.61 -3.88
C ALA A 175 -3.34 -21.43 -3.28
N ILE A 176 -2.29 -21.43 -4.11
CA ILE A 176 -0.90 -21.14 -3.69
C ILE A 176 -0.82 -19.74 -3.10
N HIS A 177 -1.44 -18.76 -3.76
CA HIS A 177 -1.48 -17.40 -3.27
C HIS A 177 -2.27 -17.26 -1.97
N ASP A 178 -3.42 -17.93 -1.86
CA ASP A 178 -4.25 -17.94 -0.66
C ASP A 178 -3.54 -18.60 0.52
N ALA A 179 -2.77 -19.66 0.29
CA ALA A 179 -1.93 -20.28 1.31
C ALA A 179 -0.95 -19.25 1.89
N MET A 180 -0.33 -18.42 1.06
CA MET A 180 0.55 -17.34 1.52
C MET A 180 -0.20 -16.27 2.33
N LEU A 181 -1.40 -15.85 1.89
CA LEU A 181 -2.18 -14.82 2.59
C LEU A 181 -2.80 -15.29 3.91
N LEU A 182 -3.07 -16.59 4.04
CA LEU A 182 -3.66 -17.18 5.25
C LEU A 182 -2.63 -17.47 6.33
N GLU A 183 -1.35 -17.57 5.95
CA GLU A 183 -0.26 -17.63 6.92
C GLU A 183 -0.08 -16.30 7.67
N ARG A 184 0.62 -16.36 8.81
CA ARG A 184 1.01 -15.15 9.53
C ARG A 184 1.84 -14.26 8.62
N PRO A 185 1.60 -12.93 8.62
CA PRO A 185 2.35 -12.05 7.76
C PRO A 185 3.86 -12.13 8.00
N ARG A 186 4.60 -12.58 6.98
CA ARG A 186 6.07 -12.62 6.96
C ARG A 186 6.64 -11.31 6.43
N ALA A 187 7.80 -10.92 6.96
CA ALA A 187 8.54 -9.75 6.47
C ALA A 187 9.02 -9.97 5.02
N GLY A 188 8.92 -8.92 4.22
CA GLY A 188 9.44 -8.88 2.85
C GLY A 188 10.07 -7.52 2.54
N HIS A 189 10.74 -7.43 1.40
CA HIS A 189 11.28 -6.16 0.90
C HIS A 189 10.21 -5.36 0.17
N TYR A 190 10.13 -4.05 0.42
CA TYR A 190 9.27 -3.15 -0.36
C TYR A 190 9.81 -3.00 -1.78
N ALA A 191 8.92 -2.96 -2.79
CA ALA A 191 9.30 -2.78 -4.19
C ALA A 191 9.95 -1.42 -4.55
N GLY A 192 10.09 -0.49 -3.61
CA GLY A 192 10.69 0.83 -3.84
C GLY A 192 12.22 0.86 -3.63
N ALA A 193 12.84 2.04 -3.77
CA ALA A 193 14.31 2.28 -3.72
C ALA A 193 15.07 1.72 -2.49
N PHE A 194 14.36 1.19 -1.49
CA PHE A 194 14.91 0.38 -0.41
C PHE A 194 15.38 -1.01 -0.86
N ALA A 195 14.76 -1.62 -1.87
CA ALA A 195 15.19 -2.90 -2.44
C ALA A 195 16.55 -2.78 -3.15
N ALA A 196 16.75 -1.69 -3.90
CA ALA A 196 17.98 -1.46 -4.67
C ALA A 196 19.24 -1.23 -3.80
N ALA A 197 19.08 -0.88 -2.52
CA ALA A 197 20.21 -0.67 -1.61
C ALA A 197 20.68 -1.97 -0.92
N VAL A 198 19.90 -3.05 -0.99
CA VAL A 198 20.18 -4.33 -0.29
C VAL A 198 20.53 -5.46 -1.26
N ASP A 199 20.35 -5.25 -2.57
CA ASP A 199 20.52 -6.28 -3.62
C ASP A 199 21.99 -6.52 -4.07
N SER A 200 22.97 -6.04 -3.30
CA SER A 200 24.40 -6.31 -3.59
C SER A 200 24.93 -7.59 -2.92
N ARG A 201 24.08 -8.41 -2.29
CA ARG A 201 24.51 -9.59 -1.51
C ARG A 201 23.72 -10.88 -1.75
N GLN A 202 23.11 -11.07 -2.92
CA GLN A 202 22.57 -12.40 -3.31
C GLN A 202 23.16 -12.94 -4.61
N GLY A 203 24.30 -12.39 -5.07
CA GLY A 203 24.99 -12.82 -6.28
C GLY A 203 26.17 -13.79 -6.12
N GLU A 204 26.53 -14.23 -4.90
CA GLU A 204 27.79 -14.99 -4.69
C GLU A 204 27.64 -16.36 -4.00
N GLU A 205 26.44 -16.85 -3.72
CA GLU A 205 26.25 -18.22 -3.20
C GLU A 205 25.49 -19.06 -4.25
N GLY A 206 26.23 -19.61 -5.22
CA GLY A 206 25.63 -20.51 -6.21
C GLY A 206 26.50 -21.02 -7.37
N SER A 207 27.83 -20.95 -7.29
CA SER A 207 28.68 -21.46 -8.39
C SER A 207 29.83 -22.37 -7.99
N ASP A 208 29.78 -23.03 -6.83
CA ASP A 208 30.70 -24.12 -6.50
C ASP A 208 29.89 -25.35 -6.09
N GLU A 209 29.64 -26.23 -7.07
CA GLU A 209 29.66 -27.70 -6.94
C GLU A 209 29.12 -28.33 -8.23
N ARG A 210 30.03 -28.65 -9.16
CA ARG A 210 30.12 -29.92 -9.89
C ARG A 210 31.18 -29.88 -10.98
N THR A 211 32.42 -30.16 -10.58
CA THR A 211 33.33 -30.98 -11.39
C THR A 211 33.70 -32.17 -10.51
N ILE A 212 33.38 -33.39 -10.95
CA ILE A 212 34.25 -34.58 -10.93
C ILE A 212 33.46 -35.80 -11.44
N SER A 213 34.05 -36.41 -12.47
CA SER A 213 33.97 -37.80 -12.95
C SER A 213 32.68 -38.37 -13.53
N GLY A 214 32.77 -38.78 -14.79
CA GLY A 214 31.86 -39.69 -15.49
C GLY A 214 31.95 -39.52 -16.99
#